data_AF-A0A183S8I4-F1
#
_entry.id   AF-A0A183S8I4-F1
#
_cell.length_a   1.000
_cell.length_b   1.000
_cell.length_c   1.000
_cell.angle_alpha   90.00
_cell.angle_beta   90.00
_cell.angle_gamma   90.00
#
_symmetry.space_group_name_H-M   'P 1'
#
loop_
_entity.id
_entity.type
_entity.pdbx_description
1 polymer ?
#
loop_
_entity_poly.entity_id
_entity_poly.type
_entity_poly.pdbx_seq_one_letter_code
_entity_poly.pdbx_strand_id
1 'polypeptide(L)'
;MSSYDGKNLTMADFDFDIKANKKRLIEIFFPNNSRAVLQRPILDVLSRSQVVVVAGDTGCGKSTQVPQYLAAATKEAKERPDCRGATAEEDCRQYRRIAVTQPRKIACISLAARVSTEMLCERGTKVGYQVRFEKHKSKATQILFLTEGLLLRQMQSDPFLKEYDVVVLDEVSLCL
;
A
#
# COMPACT_ATOMS: atom_id res chain seq x y z
N MET A 1 -0.01 -30.37 -30.86
CA MET A 1 -1.37 -30.86 -30.60
C MET A 1 -1.36 -31.53 -29.24
N SER A 2 -2.29 -31.14 -28.35
CA SER A 2 -2.55 -31.71 -27.01
C SER A 2 -1.53 -31.35 -25.91
N SER A 3 -1.88 -30.86 -24.71
CA SER A 3 -3.14 -30.39 -24.13
C SER A 3 -2.80 -29.52 -22.91
N TYR A 4 -3.54 -28.43 -22.73
CA TYR A 4 -3.64 -27.71 -21.47
C TYR A 4 -4.37 -28.61 -20.45
N ASP A 5 -3.72 -28.96 -19.33
CA ASP A 5 -4.37 -29.66 -18.22
C ASP A 5 -4.89 -28.64 -17.21
N GLY A 6 -6.20 -28.38 -17.30
CA GLY A 6 -6.94 -27.45 -16.46
C GLY A 6 -7.13 -27.96 -15.04
N LYS A 7 -6.12 -27.80 -14.19
CA LYS A 7 -6.30 -27.90 -12.74
C LYS A 7 -6.84 -26.59 -12.21
N ASN A 8 -8.12 -26.63 -11.81
CA ASN A 8 -8.80 -25.59 -11.06
C ASN A 8 -7.97 -25.19 -9.85
N LEU A 9 -7.49 -23.94 -9.81
CA LEU A 9 -7.10 -23.29 -8.57
C LEU A 9 -8.35 -23.24 -7.68
N THR A 10 -8.31 -23.93 -6.54
CA THR A 10 -9.41 -23.89 -5.59
C THR A 10 -9.14 -22.77 -4.58
N MET A 11 -10.19 -22.19 -4.00
CA MET A 11 -10.08 -21.14 -2.97
C MET A 11 -9.22 -21.53 -1.75
N ALA A 12 -8.88 -22.81 -1.58
CA ALA A 12 -7.99 -23.31 -0.55
C ALA A 12 -6.49 -23.03 -0.83
N ASP A 13 -6.11 -22.71 -2.07
CA ASP A 13 -4.70 -22.38 -2.41
C ASP A 13 -4.30 -20.97 -1.94
N PHE A 14 -5.28 -20.17 -1.46
CA PHE A 14 -5.10 -18.83 -0.89
C PHE A 14 -5.55 -18.76 0.58
N ASP A 15 -5.51 -19.88 1.32
CA ASP A 15 -5.72 -19.85 2.77
C ASP A 15 -4.49 -19.27 3.47
N PHE A 16 -4.37 -17.94 3.45
CA PHE A 16 -3.47 -17.22 4.34
C PHE A 16 -4.07 -17.27 5.76
N ASP A 17 -3.89 -18.40 6.44
CA ASP A 17 -4.28 -18.53 7.83
C ASP A 17 -3.38 -17.65 8.71
N ILE A 18 -3.88 -16.45 9.01
CA ILE A 18 -3.25 -15.47 9.90
C ILE A 18 -2.95 -16.08 11.28
N LYS A 19 -3.75 -17.06 11.74
CA LYS A 19 -3.55 -17.71 13.05
C LYS A 19 -2.36 -18.67 13.02
N ALA A 20 -2.19 -19.44 11.94
CA ALA A 20 -1.06 -20.36 11.79
C ALA A 20 0.28 -19.65 11.48
N ASN A 21 0.24 -18.52 10.76
CA ASN A 21 1.44 -17.78 10.34
C ASN A 21 1.78 -16.56 11.20
N LYS A 22 1.16 -16.40 12.37
CA LYS A 22 1.37 -15.26 13.29
C LYS A 22 2.86 -14.98 13.60
N LYS A 23 3.72 -16.00 13.57
CA LYS A 23 5.18 -15.88 13.78
C LYS A 23 5.92 -15.08 12.69
N ARG A 24 5.33 -14.84 11.52
CA ARG A 24 5.94 -14.09 10.40
C ARG A 24 5.29 -12.73 10.17
N LEU A 25 4.24 -12.40 10.92
CA LEU A 25 3.56 -11.11 10.87
C LEU A 25 4.16 -10.21 11.95
N ILE A 26 4.67 -9.05 11.53
CA ILE A 26 5.11 -8.02 12.47
C ILE A 26 3.97 -7.04 12.62
N GLU A 27 3.44 -6.96 13.85
CA GLU A 27 2.39 -6.02 14.23
C GLU A 27 3.02 -4.70 14.71
N ILE A 28 2.59 -3.58 14.13
CA ILE A 28 2.98 -2.24 14.58
C ILE A 28 1.73 -1.53 15.07
N PHE A 29 1.76 -1.03 16.31
CA PHE A 29 0.68 -0.23 16.86
C PHE A 29 0.85 1.25 16.46
N PHE A 30 -0.23 1.84 15.96
CA PHE A 30 -0.30 3.22 15.49
C PHE A 30 -0.92 4.12 16.57
N PRO A 31 -0.11 4.79 17.43
CA PRO A 31 -0.60 5.68 18.49
C PRO A 31 -1.38 6.90 17.97
N ASN A 32 -2.30 7.38 18.81
CA ASN A 32 -3.15 8.54 18.53
C ASN A 32 -2.41 9.90 18.50
N ASN A 33 -1.18 10.00 19.05
CA ASN A 33 -0.52 11.29 19.35
C ASN A 33 0.87 11.53 18.71
N SER A 34 1.30 10.78 17.69
CA SER A 34 2.63 11.01 17.10
C SER A 34 2.69 10.70 15.61
N ARG A 35 2.38 11.72 14.79
CA ARG A 35 2.36 11.65 13.32
C ARG A 35 3.74 11.48 12.66
N ALA A 36 4.85 11.61 13.39
CA ALA A 36 6.19 11.53 12.81
C ALA A 36 7.03 10.34 13.32
N VAL A 37 6.62 9.71 14.43
CA VAL A 37 7.48 8.75 15.16
C VAL A 37 7.49 7.36 14.50
N LEU A 38 6.50 7.03 13.67
CA LEU A 38 6.29 5.68 13.14
C LEU A 38 6.82 5.44 11.72
N GLN A 39 7.24 6.49 11.00
CA GLN A 39 7.69 6.34 9.61
C GLN A 39 8.84 5.34 9.51
N ARG A 40 9.92 5.52 10.28
CA ARG A 40 11.10 4.63 10.23
C ARG A 40 10.77 3.19 10.65
N PRO A 41 10.11 2.93 11.81
CA PRO A 41 9.72 1.58 12.19
C PRO A 41 8.93 0.82 11.11
N ILE A 42 7.96 1.49 10.46
CA ILE A 42 7.14 0.85 9.40
C ILE A 42 8.02 0.49 8.20
N LEU A 43 8.90 1.39 7.77
CA LEU A 43 9.79 1.16 6.62
C LEU A 43 10.84 0.08 6.91
N ASP A 44 11.42 0.08 8.11
CA ASP A 44 12.40 -0.92 8.54
C ASP A 44 11.79 -2.32 8.52
N VAL A 45 10.56 -2.45 9.04
CA VAL A 45 9.85 -3.73 9.07
C VAL A 45 9.45 -4.18 7.67
N LEU A 46 8.98 -3.28 6.81
CA LEU A 46 8.61 -3.58 5.41
C LEU A 46 9.82 -3.97 4.54
N SER A 47 11.03 -3.48 4.84
CA SER A 47 12.23 -3.89 4.11
C SER A 47 12.56 -5.37 4.32
N ARG A 48 12.21 -5.92 5.50
CA ARG A 48 12.53 -7.29 5.93
C ARG A 48 11.36 -8.26 5.80
N SER A 49 10.15 -7.75 5.55
CA SER A 49 8.90 -8.53 5.58
C SER A 49 8.05 -8.25 4.35
N GLN A 50 7.50 -9.32 3.74
CA GLN A 50 6.57 -9.17 2.62
C GLN A 50 5.19 -8.66 3.05
N VAL A 51 4.78 -8.94 4.29
CA VAL A 51 3.48 -8.57 4.86
C VAL A 51 3.69 -7.96 6.24
N VAL A 52 3.03 -6.83 6.50
CA VAL A 52 3.09 -6.09 7.77
C VAL A 52 1.67 -5.73 8.20
N VAL A 53 1.36 -5.97 9.46
CA VAL A 53 0.06 -5.62 10.04
C VAL A 53 0.22 -4.32 10.82
N VAL A 54 -0.50 -3.29 10.42
CA VAL A 54 -0.53 -2.01 11.13
C VAL A 54 -1.86 -1.90 11.86
N ALA A 55 -1.83 -2.00 13.18
CA ALA A 55 -2.99 -1.92 14.05
C ALA A 55 -3.07 -0.55 14.72
N GLY A 56 -4.26 -0.11 15.11
CA GLY A 56 -4.47 1.13 15.87
C GLY A 56 -5.93 1.52 15.88
N ASP A 57 -6.32 2.43 16.78
CA ASP A 57 -7.72 2.83 16.93
C ASP A 57 -8.29 3.54 15.70
N THR A 58 -9.60 3.53 15.53
CA THR A 58 -10.28 4.37 14.54
C THR A 58 -9.96 5.83 14.82
N GLY A 59 -9.59 6.59 13.78
CA GLY A 59 -9.22 7.99 13.92
C GLY A 59 -7.76 8.26 14.27
N CYS A 60 -6.93 7.23 14.50
CA CYS A 60 -5.49 7.43 14.77
C CYS A 60 -4.69 7.91 13.53
N GLY A 61 -5.28 7.82 12.33
CA GLY A 61 -4.71 8.37 11.09
C GLY A 61 -4.05 7.36 10.15
N LYS A 62 -4.20 6.04 10.35
CA LYS A 62 -3.62 4.99 9.49
C LYS A 62 -3.83 5.25 7.99
N SER A 63 -5.10 5.42 7.60
CA SER A 63 -5.56 5.59 6.22
C SER A 63 -4.99 6.82 5.51
N THR A 64 -4.57 7.83 6.27
CA THR A 64 -3.93 9.03 5.70
C THR A 64 -2.41 8.97 5.81
N GLN A 65 -1.85 8.55 6.94
CA GLN A 65 -0.42 8.66 7.22
C GLN A 65 0.42 7.52 6.65
N VAL A 66 -0.04 6.26 6.71
CA VAL A 66 0.74 5.11 6.23
C VAL A 66 1.13 5.26 4.75
N PRO A 67 0.20 5.60 3.83
CA PRO A 67 0.56 5.83 2.43
C PRO A 67 1.56 6.99 2.24
N GLN A 68 1.50 8.02 3.09
CA GLN A 68 2.41 9.16 3.04
C GLN A 68 3.82 8.78 3.50
N TYR A 69 3.96 7.96 4.55
CA TYR A 69 5.26 7.43 5.00
C TYR A 69 5.95 6.61 3.91
N LEU A 70 5.21 5.73 3.24
CA LEU A 70 5.70 4.96 2.11
C LEU A 70 6.15 5.87 0.96
N ALA A 71 5.34 6.90 0.66
CA ALA A 71 5.66 7.84 -0.41
C ALA A 71 6.89 8.71 -0.09
N ALA A 72 7.09 9.07 1.18
CA ALA A 72 8.20 9.89 1.65
C ALA A 72 9.55 9.15 1.62
N ALA A 73 9.56 7.84 1.92
CA ALA A 73 10.77 7.00 1.84
C ALA A 73 11.48 7.11 0.49
N THR A 74 10.70 7.25 -0.59
CA THR A 74 11.21 7.41 -1.95
C THR A 74 11.95 8.74 -2.18
N LYS A 75 11.60 9.81 -1.44
CA LYS A 75 12.24 11.13 -1.57
C LYS A 75 13.57 11.18 -0.86
N GLU A 76 13.66 10.61 0.35
CA GLU A 76 14.89 10.55 1.14
C GLU A 76 16.02 9.85 0.38
N ALA A 77 15.69 8.82 -0.41
CA ALA A 77 16.65 8.13 -1.27
C ALA A 77 17.17 8.97 -2.47
N LYS A 78 16.45 10.03 -2.89
CA LYS A 78 16.83 10.88 -4.04
C LYS A 78 17.67 12.10 -3.66
N GLU A 79 17.55 12.57 -2.43
CA GLU A 79 18.18 13.81 -1.96
C GLU A 79 19.52 13.60 -1.25
N ARG A 80 19.94 12.34 -1.01
CA ARG A 80 21.28 12.00 -0.51
C ARG A 80 22.35 12.18 -1.61
N PRO A 81 23.21 13.22 -1.56
CA PRO A 81 24.20 13.49 -2.60
C PRO A 81 25.33 12.44 -2.68
N ASP A 82 25.54 11.71 -1.59
CA ASP A 82 26.49 10.63 -1.36
C ASP A 82 26.04 9.26 -1.93
N CYS A 83 24.76 9.11 -2.29
CA CYS A 83 24.23 7.88 -2.90
C CYS A 83 24.48 7.75 -4.41
N ARG A 84 25.19 8.70 -5.05
CA ARG A 84 25.57 8.60 -6.47
C ARG A 84 26.75 7.64 -6.75
N GLY A 85 27.40 7.12 -5.72
CA GLY A 85 28.53 6.19 -5.87
C GLY A 85 28.65 5.11 -4.79
N ALA A 86 27.64 4.94 -3.93
CA ALA A 86 27.66 3.91 -2.91
C ALA A 86 27.43 2.52 -3.53
N THR A 87 28.51 1.79 -3.79
CA THR A 87 28.50 0.34 -3.91
C THR A 87 28.33 -0.27 -2.51
N ALA A 88 27.10 -0.32 -2.00
CA ALA A 88 26.70 -1.17 -0.88
C ALA A 88 25.20 -1.03 -0.62
N GLU A 89 24.43 -2.01 -1.10
CA GLU A 89 23.51 -2.87 -0.32
C GLU A 89 22.94 -2.37 1.02
N GLU A 90 22.58 -1.09 1.17
CA GLU A 90 21.56 -0.66 2.11
C GLU A 90 20.28 -0.37 1.33
N ASP A 91 19.45 -1.42 1.28
CA ASP A 91 18.28 -1.66 0.44
C ASP A 91 17.21 -0.54 0.55
N CYS A 92 17.48 0.62 -0.04
CA CYS A 92 16.55 1.76 -0.10
C CYS A 92 15.43 1.47 -1.10
N ARG A 93 14.48 0.60 -0.72
CA ARG A 93 13.28 0.34 -1.53
C ARG A 93 12.50 1.63 -1.76
N GLN A 94 12.29 1.95 -3.03
CA GLN A 94 11.48 3.09 -3.45
C GLN A 94 10.05 2.65 -3.74
N TYR A 95 9.09 3.14 -2.97
CA TYR A 95 7.67 2.95 -3.20
C TYR A 95 7.13 4.10 -4.06
N ARG A 96 7.10 3.88 -5.38
CA ARG A 96 6.70 4.85 -6.41
C ARG A 96 5.23 4.72 -6.78
N ARG A 97 4.64 3.53 -6.62
CA ARG A 97 3.22 3.25 -6.92
C ARG A 97 2.60 2.47 -5.77
N ILE A 98 1.84 3.18 -4.95
CA ILE A 98 1.20 2.67 -3.73
C ILE A 98 -0.30 2.59 -4.01
N ALA A 99 -0.86 1.39 -3.96
CA ALA A 99 -2.30 1.16 -3.98
C ALA A 99 -2.84 1.14 -2.56
N VAL A 100 -3.95 1.83 -2.31
CA VAL A 100 -4.65 1.81 -1.01
C VAL A 100 -6.10 1.43 -1.25
N THR A 101 -6.52 0.27 -0.77
CA THR A 101 -7.91 -0.17 -0.95
C THR A 101 -8.83 0.49 0.05
N GLN A 102 -10.08 0.71 -0.35
CA GLN A 102 -11.17 1.08 0.54
C GLN A 102 -12.43 0.30 0.14
N PRO A 103 -13.29 -0.08 1.11
CA PRO A 103 -14.52 -0.81 0.80
C PRO A 103 -15.54 0.08 0.07
N ARG A 104 -15.46 1.41 0.21
CA ARG A 104 -16.47 2.36 -0.30
C ARG A 104 -15.88 3.39 -1.26
N LYS A 105 -16.63 3.70 -2.34
CA LYS A 105 -16.27 4.75 -3.31
C LYS A 105 -16.04 6.10 -2.64
N ILE A 106 -16.95 6.50 -1.74
CA ILE A 106 -16.86 7.80 -1.05
C ILE A 106 -15.58 7.89 -0.19
N ALA A 107 -15.15 6.78 0.43
CA ALA A 107 -13.91 6.74 1.20
C ALA A 107 -12.68 6.94 0.29
N CYS A 108 -12.63 6.29 -0.89
CA CYS A 108 -11.54 6.51 -1.85
C CYS A 108 -11.40 7.99 -2.22
N ILE A 109 -12.52 8.63 -2.59
CA ILE A 109 -12.54 10.02 -3.04
C ILE A 109 -12.17 10.97 -1.90
N SER A 110 -12.77 10.76 -0.72
CA SER A 110 -12.53 11.59 0.46
C SER A 110 -11.08 11.49 0.95
N LEU A 111 -10.51 10.29 1.01
CA LEU A 111 -9.12 10.08 1.41
C LEU A 111 -8.14 10.63 0.38
N ALA A 112 -8.37 10.41 -0.92
CA ALA A 112 -7.53 11.01 -1.96
C ALA A 112 -7.54 12.54 -1.86
N ALA A 113 -8.72 13.15 -1.66
CA ALA A 113 -8.86 14.58 -1.45
C ALA A 113 -8.13 15.06 -0.20
N ARG A 114 -8.30 14.36 0.93
CA ARG A 114 -7.69 14.68 2.22
C ARG A 114 -6.16 14.60 2.16
N VAL A 115 -5.63 13.48 1.64
CA VAL A 115 -4.18 13.25 1.54
C VAL A 115 -3.54 14.19 0.51
N SER A 116 -4.23 14.53 -0.58
CA SER A 116 -3.74 15.58 -1.50
C SER A 116 -3.53 16.91 -0.77
N THR A 117 -4.49 17.31 0.08
CA THR A 117 -4.39 18.53 0.89
C THR A 117 -3.25 18.44 1.91
N GLU A 118 -3.10 17.32 2.62
CA GLU A 118 -2.02 17.12 3.59
C GLU A 118 -0.62 17.15 2.92
N MET A 119 -0.50 16.60 1.72
CA MET A 119 0.74 16.59 0.95
C MET A 119 1.00 17.88 0.15
N LEU A 120 0.13 18.89 0.28
CA LEU A 120 0.20 20.16 -0.46
C LEU A 120 0.36 19.94 -1.97
N CYS A 121 -0.38 18.98 -2.54
CA CYS A 121 -0.37 18.70 -3.97
C CYS A 121 -1.76 18.85 -4.59
N GLU A 122 -1.79 19.21 -5.86
CA GLU A 122 -3.04 19.26 -6.63
C GLU A 122 -3.64 17.85 -6.77
N ARG A 123 -4.95 17.74 -6.61
CA ARG A 123 -5.67 16.46 -6.73
C ARG A 123 -5.44 15.85 -8.11
N GLY A 124 -5.19 14.54 -8.18
CA GLY A 124 -4.93 13.83 -9.44
C GLY A 124 -3.49 13.92 -9.94
N THR A 125 -2.63 14.69 -9.28
CA THR A 125 -1.19 14.69 -9.55
C THR A 125 -0.52 13.53 -8.81
N LYS A 126 0.09 13.76 -7.65
CA LYS A 126 0.78 12.75 -6.82
C LYS A 126 -0.17 11.82 -6.09
N VAL A 127 -1.38 12.28 -5.79
CA VAL A 127 -2.41 11.50 -5.10
C VAL A 127 -3.65 11.46 -6.00
N GLY A 128 -4.19 10.27 -6.20
CA GLY A 128 -5.34 10.04 -7.07
C GLY A 128 -6.29 9.00 -6.50
N TYR A 129 -7.42 8.80 -7.19
CA TYR A 129 -8.32 7.70 -6.91
C TYR A 129 -8.79 7.02 -8.19
N GLN A 130 -9.20 5.76 -8.06
CA GLN A 130 -9.85 5.02 -9.14
C GLN A 130 -10.96 4.13 -8.57
N VAL A 131 -12.17 4.34 -9.05
CA VAL A 131 -13.35 3.56 -8.68
C VAL A 131 -14.08 3.12 -9.93
N ARG A 132 -15.13 2.31 -9.81
CA ARG A 132 -15.91 1.91 -10.98
C ARG A 132 -16.45 3.16 -11.69
N PHE A 133 -16.17 3.26 -12.98
CA PHE A 133 -16.58 4.34 -13.89
C PHE A 133 -15.97 5.72 -13.66
N GLU A 134 -15.05 5.88 -12.70
CA GLU A 134 -14.44 7.18 -12.41
C GLU A 134 -12.96 7.01 -12.08
N LYS A 135 -12.10 7.74 -12.80
CA LYS A 135 -10.65 7.62 -12.71
C LYS A 135 -10.04 9.01 -12.64
N HIS A 136 -9.32 9.26 -11.54
CA HIS A 136 -8.59 10.50 -11.32
C HIS A 136 -7.14 10.17 -10.93
N LYS A 137 -6.38 9.65 -11.90
CA LYS A 137 -4.95 9.31 -11.77
C LYS A 137 -4.19 9.72 -13.02
N SER A 138 -2.92 10.10 -12.85
CA SER A 138 -1.98 10.44 -13.91
C SER A 138 -0.73 9.56 -13.83
N LYS A 139 0.21 9.70 -14.77
CA LYS A 139 1.52 9.02 -14.69
C LYS A 139 2.35 9.48 -13.48
N ALA A 140 2.03 10.64 -12.90
CA ALA A 140 2.69 11.17 -11.71
C ALA A 140 2.06 10.68 -10.39
N THR A 141 0.95 9.93 -10.45
CA THR A 141 0.27 9.43 -9.26
C THR A 141 1.11 8.38 -8.56
N GLN A 142 1.52 8.72 -7.34
CA GLN A 142 2.29 7.87 -6.45
C GLN A 142 1.38 7.12 -5.48
N ILE A 143 0.34 7.77 -4.94
CA ILE A 143 -0.65 7.16 -4.05
C ILE A 143 -1.98 7.08 -4.79
N LEU A 144 -2.50 5.86 -4.96
CA LEU A 144 -3.78 5.59 -5.62
C LEU A 144 -4.75 4.94 -4.64
N PHE A 145 -5.80 5.68 -4.28
CA PHE A 145 -6.93 5.11 -3.54
C PHE A 145 -7.89 4.41 -4.50
N LEU A 146 -8.25 3.15 -4.25
CA LEU A 146 -9.15 2.41 -5.12
C LEU A 146 -10.10 1.49 -4.35
N THR A 147 -11.24 1.18 -4.95
CA THR A 147 -12.16 0.20 -4.36
C THR A 147 -11.55 -1.20 -4.43
N GLU A 148 -11.74 -2.00 -3.39
CA GLU A 148 -11.27 -3.39 -3.33
C GLU A 148 -11.71 -4.21 -4.55
N GLY A 149 -12.98 -4.13 -4.95
CA GLY A 149 -13.48 -4.82 -6.15
C GLY A 149 -12.79 -4.40 -7.45
N LEU A 150 -12.23 -3.19 -7.53
CA LEU A 150 -11.44 -2.79 -8.69
C LEU A 150 -10.05 -3.42 -8.66
N LEU A 151 -9.40 -3.49 -7.49
CA LEU A 151 -8.11 -4.16 -7.34
C LEU A 151 -8.24 -5.66 -7.64
N LEU A 152 -9.28 -6.33 -7.12
CA LEU A 152 -9.55 -7.73 -7.41
C LEU A 152 -9.73 -7.99 -8.91
N ARG A 153 -10.43 -7.10 -9.62
CA ARG A 153 -10.55 -7.17 -11.08
C ARG A 153 -9.20 -6.97 -11.79
N GLN A 154 -8.34 -6.07 -11.31
CA GLN A 154 -6.99 -5.91 -11.85
C GLN A 154 -6.18 -7.20 -11.66
N MET A 155 -6.28 -7.83 -10.48
CA MET A 155 -5.58 -9.06 -10.14
C MET A 155 -5.99 -10.25 -11.02
N GLN A 156 -7.25 -10.31 -11.47
CA GLN A 156 -7.69 -11.33 -12.44
C GLN A 156 -6.94 -11.23 -13.78
N SER A 157 -6.53 -10.02 -14.18
CA SER A 157 -5.79 -9.79 -15.43
C SER A 157 -4.27 -9.79 -15.22
N ASP A 158 -3.81 -9.29 -14.08
CA ASP A 158 -2.40 -9.29 -13.65
C ASP A 158 -2.31 -9.82 -12.21
N PRO A 159 -2.16 -11.15 -12.02
CA PRO A 159 -2.11 -11.77 -10.70
C PRO A 159 -0.97 -11.29 -9.81
N PHE A 160 0.07 -10.69 -10.40
CA PHE A 160 1.21 -10.16 -9.67
C PHE A 160 1.10 -8.66 -9.37
N LEU A 161 0.05 -8.00 -9.85
CA LEU A 161 -0.22 -6.58 -9.63
C LEU A 161 1.03 -5.69 -9.87
N LYS A 162 1.75 -5.93 -10.98
CA LYS A 162 3.06 -5.33 -11.30
C LYS A 162 3.03 -3.81 -11.43
N GLU A 163 1.84 -3.21 -11.52
CA GLU A 163 1.66 -1.76 -11.47
C GLU A 163 2.03 -1.19 -10.09
N TYR A 164 1.95 -1.95 -8.99
CA TYR A 164 2.14 -1.45 -7.64
C TYR A 164 3.40 -2.02 -7.00
N ASP A 165 4.13 -1.16 -6.29
CA ASP A 165 5.26 -1.55 -5.46
C ASP A 165 4.78 -2.03 -4.07
N VAL A 166 3.67 -1.44 -3.58
CA VAL A 166 3.01 -1.79 -2.31
C VAL A 166 1.50 -1.69 -2.47
N VAL A 167 0.80 -2.66 -1.88
CA VAL A 167 -0.65 -2.62 -1.69
C VAL A 167 -0.95 -2.51 -0.21
N VAL A 168 -1.68 -1.46 0.16
CA VAL A 168 -2.21 -1.24 1.51
C VAL A 168 -3.65 -1.70 1.52
N LEU A 169 -3.92 -2.78 2.24
CA LEU A 169 -5.27 -3.25 2.51
C LEU A 169 -5.80 -2.54 3.77
N ASP A 170 -6.59 -1.49 3.57
CA ASP A 170 -7.15 -0.69 4.67
C ASP A 170 -8.52 -1.21 5.12
N GLU A 171 -8.93 -0.85 6.34
CA GLU A 171 -10.21 -1.26 6.97
C GLU A 171 -10.36 -2.80 7.10
N VAL A 172 -9.23 -3.52 7.19
CA VAL A 172 -9.24 -4.97 7.47
C VAL A 172 -9.57 -5.18 8.95
N SER A 173 -10.81 -5.59 9.21
CA SER A 173 -11.22 -6.03 10.53
C SER A 173 -10.70 -7.44 10.77
N LEU A 174 -9.75 -7.58 11.69
CA LEU A 174 -9.35 -8.88 12.19
C LEU A 174 -10.53 -9.46 13.01
N CYS A 175 -11.36 -10.29 12.37
CA CYS A 175 -12.20 -11.24 13.08
C CYS A 175 -11.28 -12.31 13.67
N LEU A 176 -10.78 -12.09 14.88
CA LEU A 176 -10.03 -13.07 15.66
C LEU A 176 -10.98 -13.97 16.45
#